data_AF-A0A357LJ65-F1
#
_entry.id   AF-A0A357LJ65-F1
#
_cell.length_a   1.000
_cell.length_b   1.000
_cell.length_c   1.000
_cell.angle_alpha   90.00
_cell.angle_beta   90.00
_cell.angle_gamma   90.00
#
_symmetry.space_group_name_H-M   'P 1'
#
loop_
_entity.id
_entity.type
_entity.pdbx_description
1 polymer ?
#
loop_
_entity_poly.entity_id
_entity_poly.type
_entity_poly.pdbx_seq_one_letter_code
_entity_poly.pdbx_strand_id
1 'polypeptide(L)'
;MNLRFKGTTAIGLAACMLAAPAFADMEAAKAFLDSEIGELSTLSRADQEAELQFFVDAAAPYTGMSINVVSETIGTHTYESTVLAPAFEAITGIKVTHDLIGEGDVVEKLQTQMQSGENIYDAYINDSDLIGTHWRYKQARNLTDWMAGEGAAVTNPNLDLADFIGLSFTTGPDGKVYQLPDQQFANLYWF
;
A
#
# COMPACT_ATOMS: atom_id res chain seq x y z
N MET A 1 -11.19 41.39 56.36
CA MET A 1 -9.88 40.71 56.39
C MET A 1 -9.91 39.76 57.58
N ASN A 2 -10.11 38.44 57.49
CA ASN A 2 -9.57 37.43 56.58
C ASN A 2 -10.57 36.28 56.37
N LEU A 3 -10.96 36.01 55.11
CA LEU A 3 -11.59 34.76 54.71
C LEU A 3 -10.49 33.73 54.45
N ARG A 4 -10.42 32.69 55.28
CA ARG A 4 -9.55 31.52 55.04
C ARG A 4 -10.33 30.48 54.23
N PHE A 5 -10.23 30.55 52.92
CA PHE A 5 -10.59 29.43 52.06
C PHE A 5 -9.46 28.40 52.10
N LYS A 6 -9.68 27.29 52.81
CA LYS A 6 -8.83 26.10 52.70
C LYS A 6 -9.12 25.46 51.36
N GLY A 7 -8.09 25.41 50.50
CA GLY A 7 -8.17 24.77 49.20
C GLY A 7 -8.41 23.27 49.32
N THR A 8 -9.31 22.78 48.48
CA THR A 8 -9.39 21.38 48.05
C THR A 8 -9.68 21.38 46.56
N THR A 9 -8.63 21.65 45.77
CA THR A 9 -8.61 21.43 44.33
C THR A 9 -7.92 20.10 44.09
N ALA A 10 -8.67 19.00 44.13
CA ALA A 10 -8.16 17.66 43.82
C ALA A 10 -9.30 16.73 43.37
N ILE A 11 -10.06 17.14 42.36
CA ILE A 11 -11.01 16.31 41.60
C ILE A 11 -11.07 16.92 40.19
N GLY A 12 -10.82 16.27 39.06
CA GLY A 12 -10.36 14.91 38.82
C GLY A 12 -9.57 14.90 37.51
N LEU A 13 -8.30 14.50 37.59
CA LEU A 13 -7.47 14.14 36.46
C LEU A 13 -7.64 12.62 36.25
N ALA A 14 -8.79 12.20 35.71
CA ALA A 14 -9.10 10.78 35.50
C ALA A 14 -10.08 10.58 34.34
N ALA A 15 -9.78 11.16 33.18
CA ALA A 15 -10.50 10.89 31.93
C ALA A 15 -9.57 10.80 30.71
N CYS A 16 -8.31 10.39 30.90
CA CYS A 16 -7.54 9.76 29.83
C CYS A 16 -7.70 8.25 29.99
N MET A 17 -8.95 7.77 29.89
CA MET A 17 -9.19 6.36 29.62
C MET A 17 -8.60 6.11 28.23
N LEU A 18 -7.42 5.50 28.22
CA LEU A 18 -7.08 4.37 27.36
C LEU A 18 -7.83 4.42 26.01
N ALA A 19 -7.36 5.28 25.10
CA ALA A 19 -7.30 4.79 23.74
C ALA A 19 -6.34 3.61 23.82
N ALA A 20 -6.88 2.40 23.98
CA ALA A 20 -6.13 1.21 23.64
C ALA A 20 -5.56 1.50 22.24
N PRO A 21 -4.26 1.23 21.99
CA PRO A 21 -3.78 1.30 20.61
C PRO A 21 -4.80 0.52 19.79
N ALA A 22 -5.32 1.13 18.73
CA ALA A 22 -6.17 0.43 17.78
C ALA A 22 -5.40 -0.84 17.45
N PHE A 23 -5.86 -1.97 17.97
CA PHE A 23 -5.26 -3.23 17.62
C PHE A 23 -5.50 -3.31 16.11
N ALA A 24 -4.45 -3.13 15.33
CA ALA A 24 -3.97 -4.25 14.54
C ALA A 24 -5.12 -5.23 14.21
N ASP A 25 -5.90 -4.97 13.16
CA ASP A 25 -7.20 -5.65 13.00
C ASP A 25 -7.01 -7.03 12.36
N MET A 26 -6.46 -7.94 13.16
CA MET A 26 -6.32 -9.35 12.78
C MET A 26 -7.66 -10.05 12.60
N GLU A 27 -8.76 -9.50 13.11
CA GLU A 27 -10.10 -10.05 12.83
C GLU A 27 -10.54 -9.66 11.42
N ALA A 28 -10.31 -8.41 10.98
CA ALA A 28 -10.46 -8.01 9.58
C ALA A 28 -9.53 -8.83 8.66
N ALA A 29 -8.29 -9.06 9.09
CA ALA A 29 -7.33 -9.90 8.35
C ALA A 29 -7.85 -11.32 8.14
N LYS A 30 -8.32 -11.99 9.20
CA LYS A 30 -8.89 -13.35 9.10
C LYS A 30 -10.16 -13.36 8.24
N ALA A 31 -11.02 -12.36 8.38
CA ALA A 31 -12.23 -12.24 7.58
C ALA A 31 -11.89 -12.11 6.08
N PHE A 32 -10.90 -11.29 5.73
CA PHE A 32 -10.39 -11.17 4.36
C PHE A 32 -9.84 -12.51 3.84
N LEU A 33 -9.02 -13.21 4.65
CA LEU A 33 -8.51 -14.52 4.26
C LEU A 33 -9.64 -15.52 4.02
N ASP A 34 -10.69 -15.51 4.82
CA ASP A 34 -11.82 -16.44 4.70
C ASP A 34 -12.70 -16.14 3.48
N SER A 35 -12.88 -14.86 3.12
CA SER A 35 -13.77 -14.46 2.01
C SER A 35 -13.08 -14.41 0.65
N GLU A 36 -11.82 -13.95 0.60
CA GLU A 36 -11.14 -13.62 -0.66
C GLU A 36 -10.04 -14.61 -1.04
N ILE A 37 -9.31 -15.17 -0.05
CA ILE A 37 -8.14 -16.00 -0.32
C ILE A 37 -8.47 -17.49 -0.24
N GLY A 38 -9.00 -17.95 0.90
CA GLY A 38 -9.38 -19.34 1.12
C GLY A 38 -8.33 -20.35 0.67
N GLU A 39 -8.70 -21.22 -0.27
CA GLU A 39 -7.86 -22.27 -0.84
C GLU A 39 -6.99 -21.82 -2.03
N LEU A 40 -7.00 -20.54 -2.40
CA LEU A 40 -6.25 -20.00 -3.54
C LEU A 40 -4.76 -19.77 -3.24
N SER A 41 -4.36 -19.82 -1.98
CA SER A 41 -2.97 -19.62 -1.55
C SER A 41 -2.26 -20.95 -1.31
N THR A 42 -0.96 -20.99 -1.65
CA THR A 42 -0.06 -22.11 -1.35
C THR A 42 0.43 -22.11 0.10
N LEU A 43 0.25 -21.00 0.82
CA LEU A 43 0.62 -20.87 2.22
C LEU A 43 -0.36 -21.65 3.11
N SER A 44 0.18 -22.22 4.19
CA SER A 44 -0.69 -22.75 5.24
C SER A 44 -1.48 -21.61 5.89
N ARG A 45 -2.62 -21.91 6.50
CA ARG A 45 -3.42 -20.88 7.19
C ARG A 45 -2.61 -20.12 8.25
N ALA A 46 -1.73 -20.82 8.98
CA ALA A 46 -0.87 -20.19 9.97
C ALA A 46 0.11 -19.19 9.33
N ASP A 47 0.65 -19.52 8.16
CA ASP A 47 1.58 -18.65 7.44
C ASP A 47 0.84 -17.44 6.81
N GLN A 48 -0.39 -17.63 6.33
CA GLN A 48 -1.25 -16.52 5.87
C GLN A 48 -1.53 -15.51 6.99
N GLU A 49 -1.91 -16.00 8.18
CA GLU A 49 -2.16 -15.14 9.34
C GLU A 49 -0.88 -14.45 9.82
N ALA A 50 0.26 -15.14 9.78
CA ALA A 50 1.56 -14.53 10.10
C ALA A 50 1.94 -13.42 9.11
N GLU A 51 1.65 -13.60 7.82
CA GLU A 51 1.86 -12.56 6.82
C GLU A 51 0.95 -11.35 7.04
N LEU A 52 -0.34 -11.55 7.32
CA LEU A 52 -1.22 -10.42 7.63
C LEU A 52 -0.87 -9.72 8.95
N GLN A 53 -0.35 -10.47 9.94
CA GLN A 53 0.21 -9.88 11.16
C GLN A 53 1.42 -8.98 10.85
N PHE A 54 2.26 -9.35 9.87
CA PHE A 54 3.33 -8.47 9.43
C PHE A 54 2.81 -7.13 8.89
N PHE A 55 1.77 -7.12 8.04
CA PHE A 55 1.22 -5.87 7.52
C PHE A 55 0.64 -4.99 8.62
N VAL A 56 -0.06 -5.61 9.55
CA VAL A 56 -0.59 -4.99 10.75
C VAL A 56 0.52 -4.29 11.57
N ASP A 57 1.60 -5.01 11.86
CA ASP A 57 2.70 -4.50 12.69
C ASP A 57 3.50 -3.41 11.96
N ALA A 58 3.78 -3.62 10.67
CA ALA A 58 4.49 -2.67 9.82
C ALA A 58 3.71 -1.36 9.62
N ALA A 59 2.38 -1.43 9.60
CA ALA A 59 1.50 -0.27 9.42
C ALA A 59 1.28 0.56 10.68
N ALA A 60 1.58 0.05 11.88
CA ALA A 60 1.28 0.71 13.14
C ALA A 60 1.78 2.17 13.25
N PRO A 61 2.96 2.56 12.71
CA PRO A 61 3.40 3.96 12.72
C PRO A 61 2.61 4.89 11.78
N TYR A 62 1.82 4.32 10.86
CA TYR A 62 1.17 5.02 9.75
C TYR A 62 -0.36 5.03 9.86
N THR A 63 -0.93 4.53 10.95
CA THR A 63 -2.38 4.56 11.17
C THR A 63 -2.94 5.99 11.04
N GLY A 64 -4.01 6.14 10.26
CA GLY A 64 -4.62 7.44 9.94
C GLY A 64 -3.95 8.17 8.77
N MET A 65 -2.90 7.61 8.17
CA MET A 65 -2.39 8.05 6.87
C MET A 65 -3.44 7.82 5.78
N SER A 66 -3.44 8.68 4.77
CA SER A 66 -4.20 8.50 3.55
C SER A 66 -3.25 8.55 2.37
N ILE A 67 -3.39 7.61 1.45
CA ILE A 67 -2.68 7.56 0.17
C ILE A 67 -3.67 7.58 -0.98
N ASN A 68 -3.29 8.23 -2.07
CA ASN A 68 -4.06 8.27 -3.31
C ASN A 68 -3.32 7.50 -4.40
N VAL A 69 -4.00 6.53 -5.00
CA VAL A 69 -3.50 5.64 -6.04
C VAL A 69 -4.35 5.83 -7.29
N VAL A 70 -3.75 5.73 -8.47
CA VAL A 70 -4.50 5.81 -9.73
C VAL A 70 -4.08 4.71 -10.70
N SER A 71 -5.05 4.20 -11.44
CA SER A 71 -4.84 3.17 -12.46
C SER A 71 -5.87 3.25 -13.59
N GLU A 72 -5.67 2.45 -14.64
CA GLU A 72 -6.66 2.25 -15.68
C GLU A 72 -7.91 1.54 -15.14
N THR A 73 -9.06 1.80 -15.75
CA THR A 73 -10.32 1.09 -15.49
C THR A 73 -10.37 -0.28 -16.19
N ILE A 74 -9.84 -1.30 -15.53
CA ILE A 74 -9.89 -2.71 -15.98
C ILE A 74 -10.28 -3.63 -14.81
N GLY A 75 -10.50 -4.92 -15.11
CA GLY A 75 -10.97 -5.91 -14.12
C GLY A 75 -10.06 -6.03 -12.90
N THR A 76 -8.74 -6.14 -13.11
CA THR A 76 -7.74 -6.27 -12.03
C THR A 76 -7.82 -5.08 -11.07
N HIS A 77 -7.74 -3.85 -11.60
CA HIS A 77 -7.76 -2.65 -10.79
C HIS A 77 -9.14 -2.34 -10.19
N THR A 78 -10.22 -2.82 -10.81
CA THR A 78 -11.54 -2.79 -10.18
C THR A 78 -11.56 -3.65 -8.92
N TYR A 79 -10.94 -4.84 -8.97
CA TYR A 79 -10.80 -5.69 -7.79
C TYR A 79 -9.90 -5.04 -6.72
N GLU A 80 -8.75 -4.49 -7.12
CA GLU A 80 -7.87 -3.77 -6.19
C GLU A 80 -8.59 -2.63 -5.47
N SER A 81 -9.27 -1.76 -6.22
CA SER A 81 -9.92 -0.57 -5.66
C SER A 81 -11.15 -0.88 -4.80
N THR A 82 -11.90 -1.94 -5.13
CA THR A 82 -13.18 -2.25 -4.46
C THR A 82 -13.07 -3.34 -3.40
N VAL A 83 -12.00 -4.14 -3.42
CA VAL A 83 -11.78 -5.26 -2.48
C VAL A 83 -10.47 -5.08 -1.71
N LEU A 84 -9.33 -4.99 -2.40
CA LEU A 84 -8.02 -4.98 -1.73
C LEU A 84 -7.77 -3.68 -0.95
N ALA A 85 -8.08 -2.52 -1.52
CA ALA A 85 -7.91 -1.23 -0.86
C ALA A 85 -8.76 -1.10 0.43
N PRO A 86 -10.07 -1.43 0.43
CA PRO A 86 -10.85 -1.50 1.67
C PRO A 86 -10.34 -2.51 2.68
N ALA A 87 -9.90 -3.71 2.24
CA ALA A 87 -9.34 -4.71 3.13
C ALA A 87 -8.02 -4.22 3.77
N PHE A 88 -7.16 -3.59 2.97
CA PHE A 88 -5.91 -3.00 3.45
C PHE A 88 -6.19 -1.90 4.48
N GLU A 89 -7.16 -1.01 4.24
CA GLU A 89 -7.56 0.02 5.20
C GLU A 89 -8.09 -0.60 6.49
N ALA A 90 -8.93 -1.63 6.42
CA ALA A 90 -9.45 -2.31 7.60
C ALA A 90 -8.33 -2.96 8.43
N ILE A 91 -7.37 -3.61 7.78
CA ILE A 91 -6.27 -4.33 8.42
C ILE A 91 -5.24 -3.36 9.04
N THR A 92 -4.89 -2.29 8.31
CA THR A 92 -3.74 -1.42 8.62
C THR A 92 -4.11 -0.07 9.22
N GLY A 93 -5.36 0.38 9.02
CA GLY A 93 -5.80 1.73 9.34
C GLY A 93 -5.25 2.82 8.40
N ILE A 94 -4.65 2.44 7.27
CA ILE A 94 -4.20 3.37 6.22
C ILE A 94 -5.28 3.46 5.15
N LYS A 95 -5.82 4.66 4.93
CA LYS A 95 -6.82 4.88 3.90
C LYS A 95 -6.21 4.88 2.51
N VAL A 96 -6.76 4.08 1.61
CA VAL A 96 -6.35 4.04 0.20
C VAL A 96 -7.51 4.54 -0.65
N THR A 97 -7.35 5.71 -1.26
CA THR A 97 -8.25 6.16 -2.33
C THR A 97 -7.67 5.69 -3.65
N HIS A 98 -8.34 4.74 -4.31
CA HIS A 98 -7.88 4.19 -5.59
C HIS A 98 -8.81 4.66 -6.72
N ASP A 99 -8.33 5.63 -7.49
CA ASP A 99 -9.05 6.20 -8.63
C ASP A 99 -8.87 5.34 -9.89
N LEU A 100 -9.98 5.03 -10.54
CA LEU A 100 -10.00 4.36 -11.85
C LEU A 100 -10.33 5.38 -12.94
N ILE A 101 -9.41 5.57 -13.88
CA ILE A 101 -9.56 6.49 -15.02
C ILE A 101 -9.18 5.79 -16.33
N GLY A 102 -9.22 6.49 -17.47
CA GLY A 102 -8.71 5.94 -18.73
C GLY A 102 -7.18 5.88 -18.73
N GLU A 103 -6.57 4.90 -19.41
CA GLU A 103 -5.11 4.75 -19.51
C GLU A 103 -4.41 6.05 -19.96
N GLY A 104 -4.97 6.71 -20.98
CA GLY A 104 -4.47 7.99 -21.47
C GLY A 104 -4.44 9.08 -20.39
N ASP A 105 -5.46 9.11 -19.53
CA ASP A 105 -5.53 10.06 -18.41
C ASP A 105 -4.51 9.70 -17.32
N VAL A 106 -4.26 8.40 -17.05
CA VAL A 106 -3.19 7.95 -16.12
C VAL A 106 -1.84 8.49 -16.60
N VAL A 107 -1.54 8.31 -17.88
CA VAL A 107 -0.27 8.76 -18.48
C VAL A 107 -0.18 10.29 -18.45
N GLU A 108 -1.25 11.02 -18.76
CA GLU A 108 -1.28 12.48 -18.68
C GLU A 108 -1.00 12.98 -17.25
N LYS A 109 -1.66 12.39 -16.24
CA LYS A 109 -1.46 12.75 -14.83
C LYS A 109 -0.05 12.45 -14.36
N LEU A 110 0.49 11.27 -14.70
CA LEU A 110 1.87 10.90 -14.39
C LEU A 110 2.86 11.92 -14.99
N GLN A 111 2.73 12.21 -16.29
CA GLN A 111 3.59 13.18 -16.96
C GLN A 111 3.46 14.58 -16.37
N THR A 112 2.25 14.98 -15.98
CA THR A 112 2.00 16.28 -15.33
C THR A 112 2.74 16.37 -14.00
N GLN A 113 2.61 15.36 -13.13
CA GLN A 113 3.33 15.28 -11.85
C GLN A 113 4.86 15.29 -12.06
N MET A 114 5.34 14.55 -13.05
CA MET A 114 6.76 14.52 -13.41
C MET A 114 7.29 15.91 -13.86
N GLN A 115 6.51 16.64 -14.65
CA GLN A 115 6.92 17.95 -15.18
C GLN A 115 6.76 19.09 -14.17
N SER A 116 5.70 19.06 -13.37
CA SER A 116 5.41 20.10 -12.37
C SER A 116 6.20 19.91 -11.07
N GLY A 117 6.50 18.66 -10.71
CA GLY A 117 7.02 18.30 -9.39
C GLY A 117 5.97 18.31 -8.27
N GLU A 118 4.70 18.59 -8.61
CA GLU A 118 3.59 18.58 -7.65
C GLU A 118 3.05 17.16 -7.49
N ASN A 119 2.78 16.76 -6.24
CA ASN A 119 2.19 15.45 -5.95
C ASN A 119 0.69 15.46 -6.30
N ILE A 120 0.32 14.69 -7.31
CA ILE A 120 -1.06 14.44 -7.74
C ILE A 120 -1.54 13.11 -7.15
N TYR A 121 -0.74 12.05 -7.30
CA TYR A 121 -0.97 10.74 -6.69
C TYR A 121 0.31 10.19 -6.06
N ASP A 122 0.14 9.45 -4.97
CA ASP A 122 1.23 8.84 -4.21
C ASP A 122 1.76 7.56 -4.89
N ALA A 123 0.89 6.86 -5.64
CA ALA A 123 1.27 5.73 -6.46
C ALA A 123 0.47 5.69 -7.78
N TYR A 124 1.12 5.15 -8.80
CA TYR A 124 0.56 4.95 -10.13
C TYR A 124 0.71 3.49 -10.51
N ILE A 125 -0.35 2.91 -11.08
CA ILE A 125 -0.25 1.66 -11.82
C ILE A 125 -0.27 2.01 -13.30
N ASN A 126 0.86 1.80 -13.97
CA ASN A 126 1.06 2.16 -15.37
C ASN A 126 1.91 1.11 -16.09
N ASP A 127 1.78 1.06 -17.41
CA ASP A 127 2.41 0.02 -18.22
C ASP A 127 3.94 0.05 -18.17
N SER A 128 4.52 -1.15 -18.31
CA SER A 128 5.98 -1.36 -18.24
C SER A 128 6.75 -0.75 -19.41
N ASP A 129 6.09 -0.34 -20.49
CA ASP A 129 6.72 0.40 -21.59
C ASP A 129 7.24 1.78 -21.15
N LEU A 130 6.74 2.31 -20.03
CA LEU A 130 7.27 3.50 -19.36
C LEU A 130 8.55 3.26 -18.53
N ILE A 131 9.08 2.03 -18.41
CA ILE A 131 10.29 1.75 -17.62
C ILE A 131 11.47 2.63 -18.01
N GLY A 132 11.61 2.90 -19.31
CA GLY A 132 12.65 3.77 -19.84
C GLY A 132 12.52 5.23 -19.39
N THR A 133 11.29 5.70 -19.15
CA THR A 133 10.99 7.04 -18.63
C THR A 133 11.34 7.12 -17.15
N HIS A 134 10.88 6.13 -16.36
CA HIS A 134 11.12 6.03 -14.93
C HIS A 134 12.61 6.03 -14.59
N TRP A 135 13.39 5.18 -15.28
CA TRP A 135 14.84 5.11 -15.10
C TRP A 135 15.56 6.42 -15.48
N ARG A 136 15.20 7.03 -16.62
CA ARG A 136 15.90 8.24 -17.12
C ARG A 136 15.63 9.46 -16.28
N TYR A 137 14.36 9.69 -15.90
CA TYR A 137 13.95 10.91 -15.22
C TYR A 137 14.13 10.84 -13.71
N LYS A 138 14.27 9.62 -13.15
CA LYS A 138 14.55 9.40 -11.72
C LYS A 138 13.53 10.04 -10.79
N GLN A 139 12.28 10.09 -11.24
CA GLN A 139 11.14 10.58 -10.47
C GLN A 139 10.27 9.45 -9.94
N ALA A 140 10.47 8.22 -10.41
CA ALA A 140 9.99 7.02 -9.74
C ALA A 140 10.99 6.58 -8.66
N ARG A 141 10.48 6.04 -7.54
CA ARG A 141 11.33 5.43 -6.52
C ARG A 141 11.98 4.17 -7.09
N ASN A 142 13.30 4.04 -6.92
CA ASN A 142 13.97 2.77 -7.14
C ASN A 142 13.62 1.83 -5.99
N LEU A 143 12.83 0.79 -6.26
CA LEU A 143 12.34 -0.15 -5.27
C LEU A 143 13.45 -1.05 -4.74
N THR A 144 14.47 -1.39 -5.54
CA THR A 144 15.61 -2.20 -5.09
C THR A 144 16.36 -1.51 -3.94
N ASP A 145 16.75 -0.24 -4.14
CA ASP A 145 17.49 0.48 -3.09
C ASP A 145 16.57 0.88 -1.93
N TRP A 146 15.30 1.20 -2.22
CA TRP A 146 14.33 1.59 -1.21
C TRP A 146 14.01 0.44 -0.26
N MET A 147 13.70 -0.75 -0.77
CA MET A 147 13.44 -1.95 0.05
C MET A 147 14.67 -2.36 0.87
N ALA A 148 15.89 -2.18 0.33
CA ALA A 148 17.12 -2.44 1.08
C ALA A 148 17.47 -1.36 2.13
N GLY A 149 16.83 -0.19 2.05
CA GLY A 149 17.15 0.99 2.84
C GLY A 149 15.93 1.49 3.63
N GLU A 150 15.39 2.65 3.22
CA GLU A 150 14.31 3.35 3.92
C GLU A 150 13.04 2.49 4.08
N GLY A 151 12.71 1.69 3.08
CA GLY A 151 11.55 0.80 3.05
C GLY A 151 11.76 -0.55 3.72
N ALA A 152 12.93 -0.84 4.30
CA ALA A 152 13.24 -2.16 4.84
C ALA A 152 12.25 -2.59 5.95
N ALA A 153 11.80 -1.65 6.79
CA ALA A 153 10.85 -1.93 7.86
C ALA A 153 9.43 -2.27 7.36
N VAL A 154 9.10 -1.94 6.11
CA VAL A 154 7.79 -2.16 5.49
C VAL A 154 7.86 -3.10 4.29
N THR A 155 9.03 -3.69 4.01
CA THR A 155 9.20 -4.70 2.97
C THR A 155 8.82 -6.06 3.53
N ASN A 156 7.79 -6.70 2.97
CA ASN A 156 7.38 -8.04 3.39
C ASN A 156 8.56 -9.03 3.23
N PRO A 157 9.01 -9.69 4.31
CA PRO A 157 10.14 -10.64 4.23
C PRO A 157 9.85 -11.86 3.36
N ASN A 158 8.58 -12.15 3.05
CA ASN A 158 8.16 -13.22 2.16
C ASN A 158 8.00 -12.77 0.69
N LEU A 159 8.22 -11.50 0.38
CA LEU A 159 8.20 -11.01 -1.00
C LEU A 159 9.43 -11.53 -1.76
N ASP A 160 9.25 -12.54 -2.59
CA ASP A 160 10.28 -12.98 -3.53
C ASP A 160 10.08 -12.31 -4.89
N LEU A 161 11.02 -11.43 -5.27
CA LEU A 161 10.97 -10.77 -6.56
C LEU A 161 11.08 -11.75 -7.73
N ALA A 162 11.68 -12.92 -7.52
CA ALA A 162 11.80 -13.95 -8.54
C ALA A 162 10.46 -14.60 -8.90
N ASP A 163 9.42 -14.46 -8.05
CA ASP A 163 8.09 -15.01 -8.31
C ASP A 163 7.30 -14.20 -9.36
N PHE A 164 7.72 -12.95 -9.63
CA PHE A 164 7.06 -12.13 -10.64
C PHE A 164 7.41 -12.59 -12.05
N ILE A 165 6.37 -12.95 -12.82
CA ILE A 165 6.51 -13.13 -14.25
C ILE A 165 6.74 -11.75 -14.89
N GLY A 166 7.86 -11.59 -15.60
CA GLY A 166 8.16 -10.37 -16.34
C GLY A 166 8.83 -9.24 -15.53
N LEU A 167 9.42 -9.53 -14.37
CA LEU A 167 10.19 -8.53 -13.59
C LEU A 167 11.24 -7.77 -14.43
N SER A 168 11.82 -8.42 -15.45
CA SER A 168 12.77 -7.77 -16.36
C SER A 168 12.18 -6.59 -17.15
N PHE A 169 10.87 -6.57 -17.38
CA PHE A 169 10.20 -5.45 -18.08
C PHE A 169 10.08 -4.21 -17.20
N THR A 170 10.13 -4.37 -15.87
CA THR A 170 10.09 -3.27 -14.90
C THR A 170 11.45 -2.97 -14.26
N THR A 171 12.51 -3.53 -14.83
CA THR A 171 13.90 -3.38 -14.38
C THR A 171 14.67 -2.46 -15.33
N GLY A 172 15.30 -1.42 -14.79
CA GLY A 172 16.14 -0.50 -15.54
C GLY A 172 17.44 -1.15 -16.04
N PRO A 173 18.14 -0.53 -17.01
CA PRO A 173 19.42 -1.02 -17.52
C PRO A 173 20.55 -1.00 -16.48
N ASP A 174 20.33 -0.38 -15.33
CA ASP A 174 21.20 -0.44 -14.14
C ASP A 174 20.90 -1.65 -13.23
N GLY A 175 19.98 -2.53 -13.62
CA GLY A 175 19.62 -3.75 -12.89
C GLY A 175 18.69 -3.51 -11.71
N LYS A 176 18.05 -2.34 -11.62
CA LYS A 176 17.20 -1.91 -10.51
C LYS A 176 15.72 -1.95 -10.88
N VAL A 177 14.87 -2.36 -9.93
CA VAL A 177 13.42 -2.46 -10.12
C VAL A 177 12.77 -1.10 -9.84
N TYR A 178 11.92 -0.63 -10.75
CA TYR A 178 11.20 0.64 -10.63
C TYR A 178 9.68 0.49 -10.55
N GLN A 179 9.15 -0.68 -10.93
CA GLN A 179 7.74 -1.03 -10.79
C GLN A 179 7.64 -2.50 -10.35
N LEU A 180 6.65 -2.84 -9.53
CA LEU A 180 6.30 -4.24 -9.28
C LEU A 180 5.29 -4.69 -10.36
N PRO A 181 5.53 -5.82 -11.05
CA PRO A 181 4.54 -6.36 -11.97
C PRO A 181 3.25 -6.72 -11.23
N ASP A 182 2.13 -6.21 -11.73
CA ASP A 182 0.82 -6.36 -11.09
C ASP A 182 -0.15 -7.17 -11.97
N GLN A 183 -0.01 -7.04 -13.29
CA GLN A 183 -0.84 -7.74 -14.26
C GLN A 183 -0.10 -8.03 -15.58
N GLN A 184 -0.69 -8.88 -16.42
CA GLN A 184 -0.13 -9.24 -17.72
C GLN A 184 -1.18 -9.26 -18.83
N PHE A 185 -0.85 -8.61 -19.94
CA PHE A 185 -1.62 -8.71 -21.19
C PHE A 185 -1.03 -9.79 -22.10
N ALA A 186 -1.56 -11.01 -21.98
CA ALA A 186 -1.20 -12.11 -22.88
C ALA A 186 -2.12 -12.11 -24.11
N ASN A 187 -1.59 -11.65 -25.25
CA ASN A 187 -2.29 -11.83 -26.53
C ASN A 187 -2.20 -13.29 -26.97
N LEU A 188 -3.30 -14.02 -26.84
CA LEU A 188 -3.44 -15.38 -27.32
C LEU A 188 -3.98 -15.37 -28.76
N TYR A 189 -3.20 -15.88 -29.70
CA TYR A 189 -3.70 -16.18 -31.04
C TYR A 189 -4.29 -17.60 -31.03
N TRP A 190 -5.61 -17.72 -31.03
CA TRP A 190 -6.32 -19.00 -31.09
C TRP A 190 -7.26 -19.03 -32.30
N PHE A 191 -7.27 -20.14 -33.05
CA PHE A 191 -8.15 -20.42 -34.19
C PHE A 191 -9.18 -21.50 -33.85
#